data_AF-A0AAW3MZ19-F1
#
_entry.id   AF-A0AAW3MZ19-F1
#
_cell.length_a   1.000
_cell.length_b   1.000
_cell.length_c   1.000
_cell.angle_alpha   90.00
_cell.angle_beta   90.00
_cell.angle_gamma   90.00
#
_symmetry.space_group_name_H-M   'P 1'
#
loop_
_entity.id
_entity.type
_entity.pdbx_description
1 polymer ?
#
loop_
_entity_poly.entity_id
_entity_poly.type
_entity_poly.pdbx_seq_one_letter_code
_entity_poly.pdbx_strand_id
1 'polypeptide(L)'
;MNTPEQRQARIQQLESRLEELRQSTRELEEELSQLRSNDTPEDREHLARQWWTELRVGLIITLEEFERFLDECRELKQISPAAACNKFRDRLELRMQEVTKYIRLL
;
A
#
# COMPACT_ATOMS: atom_id res chain seq x y z
N MET A 1 -48.64 -11.93 7.62
CA MET A 1 -48.28 -10.55 7.24
C MET A 1 -47.73 -9.86 8.48
N ASN A 2 -46.56 -9.24 8.42
CA ASN A 2 -46.01 -8.49 9.57
C ASN A 2 -46.85 -7.23 9.81
N THR A 3 -47.16 -6.93 11.07
CA THR A 3 -47.85 -5.69 11.42
C THR A 3 -46.97 -4.48 11.10
N PRO A 4 -47.56 -3.28 10.90
CA PRO A 4 -46.78 -2.06 10.69
C PRO A 4 -45.73 -1.83 11.79
N GLU A 5 -46.09 -2.12 13.04
CA GLU A 5 -45.21 -2.00 14.21
C GLU A 5 -44.02 -2.97 14.16
N GLN A 6 -44.24 -4.22 13.74
CA GLN A 6 -43.17 -5.20 13.55
C GLN A 6 -42.21 -4.81 12.41
N ARG A 7 -42.72 -4.14 11.37
CA ARG A 7 -41.88 -3.60 10.28
C ARG A 7 -41.05 -2.42 10.78
N GLN A 8 -41.65 -1.51 11.55
CA GLN A 8 -40.96 -0.36 12.14
C GLN A 8 -39.81 -0.78 13.05
N ALA A 9 -40.06 -1.74 13.95
CA ALA A 9 -39.04 -2.27 14.86
C ALA A 9 -37.87 -2.93 14.11
N ARG A 10 -38.18 -3.63 13.02
CA ARG A 10 -37.16 -4.28 12.19
C ARG A 10 -36.32 -3.30 11.40
N ILE A 11 -36.91 -2.19 10.93
CA ILE A 11 -36.17 -1.10 10.27
C ILE A 11 -35.19 -0.47 11.27
N GLN A 12 -35.64 -0.13 12.47
CA GLN A 12 -34.77 0.45 13.51
C GLN A 12 -33.60 -0.48 13.89
N GLN A 13 -33.86 -1.79 14.02
CA GLN A 13 -32.79 -2.77 14.26
C GLN A 13 -31.78 -2.83 13.11
N LEU A 14 -32.25 -2.78 11.87
CA LEU A 14 -31.37 -2.79 10.70
C LEU A 14 -30.55 -1.51 10.61
N GLU A 15 -31.14 -0.35 10.91
CA GLU A 15 -30.43 0.94 10.95
C GLU A 15 -29.33 0.96 12.02
N SER A 16 -29.62 0.47 13.23
CA SER A 16 -28.61 0.34 14.30
C SER A 16 -27.44 -0.55 13.87
N ARG A 17 -27.75 -1.72 13.28
CA ARG A 17 -26.74 -2.66 12.83
C ARG A 17 -25.92 -2.15 11.65
N LEU A 18 -26.53 -1.34 10.78
CA LEU A 18 -25.83 -0.70 9.68
C LEU A 18 -24.82 0.35 10.19
N GLU A 19 -25.19 1.10 11.24
CA GLU A 19 -24.29 2.08 11.84
C GLU A 19 -23.12 1.41 12.57
N GLU A 20 -23.36 0.32 13.31
CA GLU A 20 -22.31 -0.51 13.92
C GLU A 20 -21.31 -1.03 12.88
N LEU A 21 -21.80 -1.54 11.74
CA LEU A 21 -20.95 -2.03 10.66
C LEU A 21 -20.14 -0.90 10.02
N ARG A 22 -20.73 0.28 9.83
CA ARG A 22 -20.02 1.46 9.32
C ARG A 22 -18.93 1.95 10.28
N GLN A 23 -19.18 1.86 11.58
CA GLN A 23 -18.18 2.23 12.58
C GLN A 23 -17.01 1.24 12.59
N SER A 24 -17.30 -0.06 12.60
CA SER A 24 -16.28 -1.11 12.51
C SER A 24 -15.45 -1.01 11.22
N THR A 25 -16.09 -0.64 10.10
CA THR A 25 -15.38 -0.44 8.82
C THR A 25 -14.41 0.73 8.91
N ARG A 26 -14.81 1.86 9.53
CA ARG A 26 -13.94 3.02 9.74
C ARG A 26 -12.74 2.68 10.63
N GLU A 27 -12.95 1.94 11.71
CA GLU A 27 -11.88 1.50 12.61
C GLU A 27 -10.85 0.62 11.88
N LEU A 28 -11.32 -0.35 11.08
CA LEU A 28 -10.45 -1.21 10.28
C LEU A 28 -9.72 -0.43 9.17
N GLU A 29 -10.36 0.56 8.55
CA GLU A 29 -9.72 1.45 7.58
C GLU A 29 -8.64 2.30 8.24
N GLU A 30 -8.85 2.75 9.47
CA GLU A 30 -7.90 3.54 10.25
C GLU A 30 -6.72 2.67 10.72
N GLU A 31 -6.96 1.45 11.18
CA GLU A 31 -5.90 0.47 11.48
C GLU A 31 -5.08 0.12 10.24
N LEU A 32 -5.73 -0.10 9.09
CA LEU A 32 -5.03 -0.34 7.82
C LEU A 32 -4.23 0.88 7.37
N SER A 33 -4.77 2.09 7.58
CA SER A 33 -4.06 3.34 7.31
C SER A 33 -2.82 3.48 8.20
N GLN A 34 -2.93 3.16 9.49
CA GLN A 34 -1.82 3.16 10.43
C GLN A 34 -0.77 2.11 10.09
N LEU A 35 -1.18 0.89 9.73
CA LEU A 35 -0.27 -0.17 9.28
C LEU A 35 0.46 0.20 7.99
N ARG A 36 -0.21 0.86 7.05
CA ARG A 36 0.43 1.40 5.83
C ARG A 36 1.34 2.59 6.12
N SER A 37 1.07 3.34 7.19
CA SER A 37 1.90 4.48 7.62
C SER A 37 3.11 4.03 8.43
N ASN A 38 3.04 2.86 9.07
CA ASN A 38 4.12 2.21 9.80
C ASN A 38 5.10 1.47 8.87
N ASP A 39 5.49 2.12 7.79
CA ASP A 39 6.59 1.71 6.93
C ASP A 39 7.89 2.07 7.68
N THR A 40 8.29 1.24 8.64
CA THR A 40 9.39 1.56 9.57
C THR A 40 10.72 1.61 8.82
N PRO A 41 11.72 2.40 9.27
CA PRO A 41 13.04 2.41 8.65
C PRO A 41 13.67 1.01 8.51
N GLU A 42 13.39 0.13 9.48
CA GLU A 42 13.87 -1.26 9.51
C GLU A 42 13.23 -2.11 8.40
N ASP A 43 11.92 -1.96 8.16
CA ASP A 43 11.21 -2.63 7.07
C ASP A 43 11.73 -2.17 5.70
N ARG A 44 12.03 -0.86 5.57
CA ARG A 44 12.57 -0.27 4.33
C ARG A 44 13.95 -0.79 4.00
N GLU A 45 14.85 -0.83 4.99
CA GLU A 45 16.20 -1.35 4.82
C GLU A 45 16.18 -2.85 4.48
N HIS A 46 15.31 -3.62 5.15
CA HIS A 46 15.13 -5.04 4.86
C HIS A 46 14.65 -5.27 3.42
N LEU A 47 13.63 -4.52 3.00
CA LEU A 47 13.07 -4.59 1.65
C LEU A 47 14.08 -4.16 0.59
N ALA A 48 14.86 -3.11 0.85
CA ALA A 48 15.93 -2.66 -0.03
C ALA A 48 17.00 -3.74 -0.22
N ARG A 49 17.48 -4.35 0.86
CA ARG A 49 18.45 -5.46 0.80
C ARG A 49 17.93 -6.67 0.05
N GLN A 50 16.67 -7.03 0.28
CA GLN A 50 16.02 -8.14 -0.41
C GLN A 50 15.98 -7.86 -1.92
N TRP A 51 15.47 -6.71 -2.35
CA TRP A 51 15.35 -6.39 -3.77
C TRP A 51 16.69 -6.16 -4.44
N TRP A 52 17.66 -5.58 -3.74
CA TRP A 52 19.02 -5.40 -4.25
C TRP A 52 19.64 -6.75 -4.65
N THR A 53 19.39 -7.78 -3.84
CA THR A 53 19.83 -9.15 -4.09
C THR A 53 19.02 -9.83 -5.18
N GLU A 54 17.67 -9.79 -5.09
CA GLU A 54 16.77 -10.45 -6.03
C GLU A 54 16.90 -9.91 -7.46
N LEU A 55 17.03 -8.59 -7.60
CA LEU A 55 17.21 -7.92 -8.89
C LEU A 55 18.65 -8.00 -9.40
N ARG A 56 19.59 -8.48 -8.57
CA ARG A 56 21.03 -8.57 -8.87
C ARG A 56 21.63 -7.23 -9.32
N VAL A 57 21.12 -6.13 -8.78
CA VAL A 57 21.49 -4.77 -9.17
C VAL A 57 22.81 -4.31 -8.54
N GLY A 58 23.42 -5.14 -7.68
CA GLY A 58 24.74 -4.88 -7.09
C GLY A 58 25.90 -4.74 -8.10
N LEU A 59 25.68 -5.09 -9.36
CA LEU A 59 26.62 -4.84 -10.46
C LEU A 59 26.49 -3.42 -11.05
N ILE A 60 25.43 -2.69 -10.70
CA ILE A 60 25.02 -1.41 -11.30
C ILE A 60 25.05 -0.30 -10.25
N ILE A 61 24.67 -0.60 -9.01
CA ILE A 61 24.47 0.37 -7.94
C ILE A 61 24.79 -0.24 -6.57
N THR A 62 25.37 0.55 -5.66
CA THR A 62 25.60 0.10 -4.28
C THR A 62 24.28 0.01 -3.51
N LEU A 63 24.26 -0.72 -2.39
CA LEU A 63 23.06 -0.85 -1.56
C LEU A 63 22.58 0.52 -1.02
N GLU A 64 23.48 1.37 -0.51
CA GLU A 64 23.12 2.70 -0.02
C GLU A 64 22.58 3.63 -1.11
N GLU A 65 23.10 3.54 -2.33
CA GLU A 65 22.56 4.27 -3.48
C GLU A 65 21.20 3.71 -3.91
N PHE A 66 21.01 2.39 -3.79
CA PHE A 66 19.73 1.74 -4.07
C PHE A 66 18.67 2.13 -3.05
N GLU A 67 18.99 2.18 -1.76
CA GLU A 67 18.09 2.65 -0.70
C GLU A 67 17.62 4.09 -0.96
N ARG A 68 18.56 5.00 -1.25
CA ARG A 68 18.22 6.39 -1.62
C ARG A 68 17.35 6.45 -2.88
N PHE A 69 17.65 5.60 -3.86
CA PHE A 69 16.85 5.52 -5.08
C PHE A 69 15.41 5.03 -4.82
N LEU A 70 15.23 4.06 -3.91
CA LEU A 70 13.91 3.60 -3.49
C LEU A 70 13.12 4.70 -2.77
N ASP A 71 13.77 5.51 -1.94
CA ASP A 71 13.14 6.67 -1.30
C ASP A 71 12.67 7.70 -2.33
N GLU A 72 13.49 8.03 -3.34
CA GLU A 72 13.08 8.90 -4.44
C GLU A 72 11.88 8.32 -5.22
N CYS A 73 11.86 7.00 -5.45
CA CYS A 73 10.75 6.32 -6.09
C CYS A 73 9.47 6.36 -5.24
N ARG A 74 9.59 6.28 -3.91
CA ARG A 74 8.46 6.39 -2.98
C ARG A 74 7.87 7.79 -2.98
N GLU A 75 8.70 8.82 -2.89
CA GLU A 75 8.26 10.22 -3.01
C GLU A 75 7.56 10.48 -4.35
N LEU A 76 8.16 10.00 -5.44
CA LEU A 76 7.58 10.15 -6.78
C LEU A 76 6.26 9.39 -6.92
N LYS A 77 6.11 8.22 -6.29
CA LYS A 77 4.87 7.43 -6.31
C LYS A 77 3.69 8.17 -5.67
N GLN A 78 3.94 8.96 -4.61
CA GLN A 78 2.89 9.78 -3.98
C GLN A 78 2.30 10.81 -4.94
N ILE A 79 3.10 11.28 -5.91
CA ILE A 79 2.69 12.25 -6.93
C ILE A 79 2.14 11.53 -8.17
N SER A 80 2.87 10.54 -8.68
CA SER A 80 2.55 9.80 -9.89
C SER A 80 3.14 8.39 -9.85
N PRO A 81 2.30 7.36 -9.62
CA PRO A 81 2.73 5.96 -9.65
C PRO A 81 3.36 5.56 -10.99
N ALA A 82 2.86 6.11 -12.10
CA ALA A 82 3.40 5.84 -13.43
C ALA A 82 4.81 6.41 -13.60
N ALA A 83 5.09 7.60 -13.04
CA ALA A 83 6.42 8.20 -13.07
C ALA A 83 7.42 7.39 -12.23
N ALA A 84 7.00 6.89 -11.05
CA ALA A 84 7.81 6.00 -10.23
C ALA A 84 8.15 4.69 -10.97
N CYS A 85 7.18 4.07 -11.64
CA CYS A 85 7.42 2.89 -12.50
C CYS A 85 8.43 3.17 -13.60
N ASN A 86 8.27 4.27 -14.35
CA ASN A 86 9.21 4.60 -15.42
C ASN A 86 10.62 4.84 -14.88
N LYS A 87 10.76 5.61 -13.79
CA LYS A 87 12.06 5.88 -13.15
C LYS A 87 12.75 4.60 -12.67
N PHE A 88 12.00 3.72 -12.00
CA PHE A 88 12.50 2.41 -11.53
C PHE A 88 12.93 1.50 -12.67
N ARG A 89 12.11 1.43 -13.72
CA ARG A 89 12.41 0.69 -14.95
C ARG A 89 13.69 1.20 -15.60
N ASP A 90 13.78 2.51 -15.80
CA ASP A 90 14.84 3.13 -16.60
C ASP A 90 16.19 3.06 -15.88
N ARG A 91 16.20 3.21 -14.55
CA ARG A 91 17.44 3.15 -13.75
C ARG A 91 18.01 1.74 -13.66
N LEU A 92 17.15 0.72 -13.59
CA LEU A 92 17.55 -0.68 -13.36
C LEU A 92 17.47 -1.53 -14.65
N GLU A 93 17.10 -0.92 -15.77
CA GLU A 93 16.94 -1.56 -17.08
C GLU A 93 16.01 -2.80 -17.06
N LEU A 94 14.97 -2.76 -16.21
CA LEU A 94 14.02 -3.87 -16.02
C LEU A 94 12.91 -3.86 -17.06
N ARG A 95 12.23 -5.00 -17.25
CA ARG A 95 11.00 -5.04 -18.07
C ARG A 95 9.82 -4.47 -17.28
N MET A 96 8.92 -3.74 -17.93
CA MET A 96 7.79 -3.07 -17.27
C MET A 96 6.88 -4.02 -16.47
N GLN A 97 6.75 -5.27 -16.90
CA GLN A 97 5.98 -6.30 -16.20
C GLN A 97 6.58 -6.66 -14.82
N GLU A 98 7.90 -6.54 -14.68
CA GLU A 98 8.62 -6.83 -13.44
C GLU A 98 8.59 -5.64 -12.48
N VAL A 99 8.48 -4.42 -13.00
CA VAL A 99 8.55 -3.18 -12.21
C VAL A 99 7.28 -2.91 -11.40
N THR A 100 6.12 -3.21 -11.99
CA THR A 100 4.82 -2.92 -11.35
C THR A 100 4.66 -3.58 -9.98
N LYS A 101 5.19 -4.81 -9.80
CA LYS A 101 5.12 -5.51 -8.51
C LYS A 101 5.97 -4.82 -7.42
N TYR A 102 7.12 -4.26 -7.78
CA TYR A 102 8.00 -3.57 -6.84
C TYR A 102 7.44 -2.19 -6.48
N ILE A 103 7.09 -1.36 -7.46
CA ILE A 103 6.52 -0.04 -7.16
C ILE A 103 5.21 -0.11 -6.38
N ARG A 104 4.42 -1.18 -6.52
CA ARG A 104 3.22 -1.38 -5.70
C ARG A 104 3.54 -1.51 -4.21
N LEU A 105 4.67 -2.12 -3.88
CA LEU A 105 5.12 -2.40 -2.51
C LEU A 105 5.94 -1.27 -1.87
N LEU A 106 6.42 -0.30 -2.67
CA LEU A 106 7.09 0.92 -2.20
C LEU A 106 6.14 1.95 -1.57
#